data_AF-A0A525D512-F1
#
_entry.id   AF-A0A525D512-F1
#
_cell.length_a   1.000
_cell.length_b   1.000
_cell.length_c   1.000
_cell.angle_alpha   90.00
_cell.angle_beta   90.00
_cell.angle_gamma   90.00
#
_symmetry.space_group_name_H-M   'P 1'
#
loop_
_entity.id
_entity.type
_entity.pdbx_description
1 polymer ?
#
loop_
_entity_poly.entity_id
_entity_poly.type
_entity_poly.pdbx_seq_one_letter_code
_entity_poly.pdbx_strand_id
1 'polypeptide(L)'
;MLVMQFLTSYWRNRPFFHLDRQRFLAERKWEIWLGCLLYIVVLIIRSWENFSHPGLYVEDATYYFKLNYGELFRFENIFRNPNGYFNIFNNFAAQLIAQFDVRLQPLLYQTVASTLSVTTICLFARSGLVRNRYLLIITPLLLGLSGLNHLFYYVTITFQMYLLVLTLILVLLWDHQHSRAMAVVHFLLIPLLVFSGPYSVLAVPFCILFVFFLRGKSWLMGWTILVCLVFLGTTTGSTGSTLELHNVTSHFFQKLWFDTIIEQVFMMGLHDHANSDKLLLFSLLIGISLFIIRSDRVHLRILLLLLVVIILTPAPLLLSNKYLLYQAVFPCHVLTAQFCWLLFVLIILDRILLKLKQQARPLFAAVCSMLLVSFIIVDNRAHTDKHSYEVLYNTKNFLEKIKEVEALELKKQNKFAVITAEGNHIFNPNIVVGSKSPDAIKHGGYYIPPVSKEHAETTPE
;
A
#
# COMPACT_ATOMS: atom_id res chain seq x y z
N MET A 1 12.89 -35.23 -26.30
CA MET A 1 11.57 -35.90 -26.19
C MET A 1 11.03 -35.95 -24.75
N LEU A 2 11.78 -36.48 -23.77
CA LEU A 2 11.34 -36.60 -22.36
C LEU A 2 10.94 -35.27 -21.70
N VAL A 3 11.71 -34.19 -21.90
CA VAL A 3 11.41 -32.87 -21.34
C VAL A 3 10.08 -32.31 -21.88
N MET A 4 9.82 -32.48 -23.17
CA MET A 4 8.60 -31.99 -23.82
C MET A 4 7.37 -32.77 -23.35
N GLN A 5 7.48 -34.08 -23.16
CA GLN A 5 6.43 -34.91 -22.56
C GLN A 5 6.16 -34.52 -21.10
N PHE A 6 7.21 -34.31 -20.31
CA PHE A 6 7.10 -33.83 -18.92
C PHE A 6 6.39 -32.47 -18.87
N LEU A 7 6.81 -31.49 -19.68
CA LEU A 7 6.18 -30.18 -19.73
C LEU A 7 4.71 -30.30 -20.14
N THR A 8 4.41 -31.04 -21.21
CA THR A 8 3.03 -31.22 -21.68
C THR A 8 2.15 -31.84 -20.59
N SER A 9 2.65 -32.86 -19.90
CA SER A 9 1.96 -33.49 -18.75
C SER A 9 1.78 -32.51 -17.60
N TYR A 10 2.81 -31.74 -17.25
CA TYR A 10 2.75 -30.71 -16.23
C TYR A 10 1.67 -29.68 -16.56
N TRP A 11 1.73 -29.05 -17.74
CA TRP A 11 0.74 -28.08 -18.23
C TRP A 11 -0.67 -28.67 -18.25
N ARG A 12 -0.82 -29.97 -18.53
CA ARG A 12 -2.10 -30.71 -18.52
C ARG A 12 -2.68 -30.91 -17.11
N ASN A 13 -1.82 -31.08 -16.10
CA ASN A 13 -2.20 -31.57 -14.78
C ASN A 13 -2.18 -30.52 -13.68
N ARG A 14 -2.02 -29.23 -14.01
CA ARG A 14 -2.06 -28.18 -13.00
C ARG A 14 -3.48 -28.01 -12.42
N PRO A 15 -3.64 -27.80 -11.11
CA PRO A 15 -4.89 -27.38 -10.50
C PRO A 15 -5.48 -26.14 -11.17
N PHE A 16 -6.81 -26.15 -11.30
CA PHE A 16 -7.60 -24.97 -11.60
C PHE A 16 -7.69 -24.11 -10.34
N PHE A 17 -7.53 -22.80 -10.49
CA PHE A 17 -7.68 -21.86 -9.40
C PHE A 17 -9.17 -21.68 -9.07
N HIS A 18 -9.59 -22.14 -7.89
CA HIS A 18 -10.96 -21.97 -7.39
C HIS A 18 -10.96 -21.90 -5.86
N LEU A 19 -11.66 -20.92 -5.29
CA LEU A 19 -11.72 -20.64 -3.85
C LEU A 19 -13.14 -20.69 -3.28
N ASP A 20 -14.15 -21.20 -4.00
CA ASP A 20 -15.57 -21.29 -3.56
C ASP A 20 -16.04 -20.07 -2.72
N ARG A 21 -15.76 -18.88 -3.25
CA ARG A 21 -15.87 -17.63 -2.49
C ARG A 21 -17.29 -17.29 -2.10
N GLN A 22 -18.26 -17.57 -2.97
CA GLN A 22 -19.64 -17.18 -2.76
C GLN A 22 -20.25 -17.89 -1.56
N ARG A 23 -20.04 -19.20 -1.48
CA ARG A 23 -20.47 -20.00 -0.34
C ARG A 23 -19.78 -19.54 0.94
N PHE A 24 -18.47 -19.35 0.89
CA PHE A 24 -17.69 -18.82 2.01
C PHE A 24 -18.25 -17.49 2.54
N LEU A 25 -18.50 -16.51 1.67
CA LEU A 25 -19.04 -15.21 2.07
C LEU A 25 -20.46 -15.32 2.63
N ALA A 26 -21.30 -16.20 2.08
CA ALA A 26 -22.65 -16.42 2.60
C ALA A 26 -22.61 -16.99 4.03
N GLU A 27 -21.71 -17.94 4.28
CA GLU A 27 -21.58 -18.64 5.58
C GLU A 27 -20.87 -17.80 6.65
N ARG A 28 -19.99 -16.87 6.27
CA ARG A 28 -19.07 -16.15 7.19
C ARG A 28 -19.17 -14.63 7.18
N LYS A 29 -20.26 -14.09 6.63
CA LYS A 29 -20.42 -12.63 6.48
C LYS A 29 -20.25 -11.87 7.80
N TRP A 30 -20.78 -12.41 8.91
CA TRP A 30 -20.80 -11.71 10.18
C TRP A 30 -19.42 -11.63 10.82
N GLU A 31 -18.65 -12.72 10.79
CA GLU A 31 -17.28 -12.72 11.32
C GLU A 31 -16.38 -11.75 10.55
N ILE A 32 -16.55 -11.68 9.22
CA ILE A 32 -15.82 -10.74 8.37
C ILE A 32 -16.22 -9.30 8.71
N TRP A 33 -17.53 -8.99 8.74
CA TRP A 33 -17.99 -7.63 9.04
C TRP A 33 -17.59 -7.18 10.44
N LEU A 34 -17.66 -8.08 11.43
CA LEU A 34 -17.20 -7.80 12.78
C LEU A 34 -15.70 -7.50 12.82
N GLY A 35 -14.86 -8.31 12.16
CA GLY A 35 -13.43 -8.07 12.06
C GLY A 35 -13.11 -6.73 11.40
N CYS A 36 -13.81 -6.39 10.30
CA CYS A 36 -13.66 -5.11 9.62
C CYS A 36 -14.09 -3.93 10.50
N LEU A 37 -15.22 -4.04 11.21
CA LEU A 37 -15.72 -3.00 12.10
C LEU A 37 -14.75 -2.76 13.26
N LEU A 38 -14.29 -3.83 13.92
CA LEU A 38 -13.32 -3.75 15.00
C LEU A 38 -12.02 -3.08 14.52
N TYR A 39 -11.54 -3.45 13.34
CA TYR A 39 -10.38 -2.82 12.74
C TYR A 39 -10.57 -1.31 12.51
N ILE A 40 -11.69 -0.88 11.95
CA ILE A 40 -11.98 0.55 11.71
C ILE A 40 -12.02 1.31 13.04
N VAL A 41 -12.72 0.78 14.05
CA VAL A 41 -12.82 1.40 15.37
C VAL A 41 -11.45 1.53 16.03
N VAL A 42 -10.65 0.45 16.02
CA VAL A 42 -9.30 0.47 16.60
C VAL A 42 -8.39 1.43 15.86
N LEU A 43 -8.45 1.49 14.53
CA LEU A 43 -7.67 2.42 13.71
C LEU A 43 -7.95 3.88 14.09
N ILE A 44 -9.24 4.24 14.19
CA ILE A 44 -9.69 5.60 14.54
C ILE A 44 -9.24 5.96 15.95
N ILE A 45 -9.48 5.07 16.93
CA ILE A 45 -9.08 5.32 18.33
C ILE A 45 -7.56 5.47 18.45
N ARG A 46 -6.80 4.56 17.83
CA ARG A 46 -5.33 4.54 17.89
C ARG A 46 -4.71 5.81 17.30
N SER A 47 -5.31 6.36 16.25
CA SER A 47 -4.72 7.44 15.46
C SER A 47 -5.57 8.72 15.54
N TRP A 48 -6.32 8.89 16.63
CA TRP A 48 -7.32 9.93 16.79
C TRP A 48 -6.76 11.33 16.57
N GLU A 49 -5.54 11.62 17.04
CA GLU A 49 -4.91 12.94 16.88
C GLU A 49 -4.79 13.32 15.40
N ASN A 50 -4.28 12.44 14.54
CA ASN A 50 -4.15 12.70 13.11
C ASN A 50 -5.50 12.62 12.36
N PHE A 51 -6.53 11.95 12.89
CA PHE A 51 -7.89 11.95 12.33
C PHE A 51 -8.70 13.19 12.70
N SER A 52 -8.51 13.72 13.90
CA SER A 52 -9.13 14.96 14.37
C SER A 52 -8.45 16.20 13.79
N HIS A 53 -7.17 16.10 13.40
CA HIS A 53 -6.40 17.19 12.79
C HIS A 53 -5.83 16.78 11.43
N PRO A 54 -6.66 16.74 10.37
CA PRO A 54 -6.20 16.44 9.03
C PRO A 54 -5.11 17.41 8.56
N GLY A 55 -4.01 16.85 8.08
CA GLY A 55 -2.83 17.59 7.61
C GLY A 55 -2.45 17.19 6.19
N LEU A 56 -1.62 18.01 5.56
CA LEU A 56 -1.01 17.67 4.26
C LEU A 56 0.40 17.14 4.49
N TYR A 57 0.52 15.84 4.78
CA TYR A 57 1.81 15.23 5.12
C TYR A 57 2.62 14.83 3.87
N VAL A 58 3.95 14.84 3.98
CA VAL A 58 4.89 14.33 2.95
C VAL A 58 4.71 15.05 1.59
N GLU A 59 4.54 14.32 0.48
CA GLU A 59 4.39 14.91 -0.85
C GLU A 59 2.98 15.51 -1.06
N ASP A 60 2.03 15.31 -0.14
CA ASP A 60 0.69 15.87 -0.27
C ASP A 60 0.73 17.41 -0.25
N ALA A 61 1.52 18.04 0.63
CA ALA A 61 1.67 19.50 0.70
C ALA A 61 2.55 20.06 -0.43
N THR A 62 3.71 19.45 -0.62
CA THR A 62 4.79 20.01 -1.46
C THR A 62 4.60 19.73 -2.93
N TYR A 63 3.87 18.67 -3.27
CA TYR A 63 3.64 18.24 -4.64
C TYR A 63 2.14 18.29 -5.02
N TYR A 64 1.31 17.43 -4.44
CA TYR A 64 -0.06 17.24 -4.92
C TYR A 64 -0.94 18.46 -4.71
N PHE A 65 -0.93 19.03 -3.51
CA PHE A 65 -1.68 20.25 -3.19
C PHE A 65 -1.13 21.43 -4.00
N LYS A 66 0.19 21.69 -3.91
CA LYS A 66 0.85 22.80 -4.59
C LYS A 66 0.58 22.85 -6.10
N LEU A 67 0.67 21.72 -6.79
CA LEU A 67 0.55 21.68 -8.24
C LEU A 67 -0.87 21.75 -8.77
N ASN A 68 -1.85 21.38 -7.94
CA ASN A 68 -3.26 21.38 -8.34
C ASN A 68 -4.05 22.56 -7.76
N TYR A 69 -3.50 23.26 -6.76
CA TYR A 69 -4.13 24.42 -6.16
C TYR A 69 -4.41 25.52 -7.20
N GLY A 70 -5.68 25.97 -7.26
CA GLY A 70 -6.15 27.01 -8.17
C GLY A 70 -6.16 26.62 -9.66
N GLU A 71 -5.83 25.36 -9.99
CA GLU A 71 -5.94 24.82 -11.34
C GLU A 71 -7.36 24.30 -11.61
N LEU A 72 -7.85 24.55 -12.83
CA LEU A 72 -9.05 23.85 -13.31
C LEU A 72 -8.71 22.37 -13.53
N PHE A 73 -9.71 21.51 -13.38
CA PHE A 73 -9.54 20.10 -13.71
C PHE A 73 -9.12 19.96 -15.18
N ARG A 74 -7.97 19.30 -15.42
CA ARG A 74 -7.48 19.00 -16.77
C ARG A 74 -7.02 17.55 -16.85
N PHE A 75 -7.54 16.83 -17.84
CA PHE A 75 -7.23 15.42 -18.02
C PHE A 75 -5.73 15.15 -18.21
N GLU A 76 -5.00 16.05 -18.89
CA GLU A 76 -3.55 15.99 -19.09
C GLU A 76 -2.76 15.91 -17.78
N ASN A 77 -3.25 16.59 -16.73
CA ASN A 77 -2.58 16.65 -15.43
C ASN A 77 -2.60 15.30 -14.68
N ILE A 78 -3.49 14.37 -15.07
CA ILE A 78 -3.56 13.01 -14.52
C ILE A 78 -2.31 12.21 -14.90
N PHE A 79 -1.75 12.48 -16.07
CA PHE A 79 -0.59 11.76 -16.63
C PHE A 79 0.75 12.41 -16.28
N ARG A 80 0.79 13.35 -15.33
CA ARG A 80 2.05 13.90 -14.81
C ARG A 80 2.86 12.79 -14.10
N ASN A 81 4.17 12.79 -14.30
CA ASN A 81 5.10 11.76 -13.83
C ASN A 81 6.25 12.36 -12.99
N PRO A 82 5.94 13.02 -11.85
CA PRO A 82 6.90 13.85 -11.13
C PRO A 82 8.12 13.13 -10.58
N ASN A 83 7.92 11.88 -10.17
CA ASN A 83 8.93 11.02 -9.58
C ASN A 83 9.46 10.02 -10.62
N GLY A 84 9.22 10.29 -11.89
CA GLY A 84 9.61 9.48 -13.05
C GLY A 84 8.70 8.32 -13.41
N TYR A 85 7.56 8.24 -12.75
CA TYR A 85 6.52 7.27 -13.06
C TYR A 85 5.15 7.94 -12.98
N PHE A 86 4.20 7.38 -13.72
CA PHE A 86 2.81 7.82 -13.64
C PHE A 86 2.23 7.47 -12.27
N ASN A 87 1.52 8.43 -11.68
CA ASN A 87 0.75 8.29 -10.44
C ASN A 87 -0.72 8.62 -10.73
N ILE A 88 -1.31 7.90 -11.70
CA ILE A 88 -2.63 8.24 -12.28
C ILE A 88 -3.68 8.42 -11.18
N PHE A 89 -3.81 7.47 -10.26
CA PHE A 89 -4.79 7.57 -9.18
C PHE A 89 -4.55 8.81 -8.29
N ASN A 90 -3.33 9.01 -7.80
CA ASN A 90 -3.04 10.12 -6.89
C ASN A 90 -3.25 11.47 -7.58
N ASN A 91 -2.79 11.62 -8.84
CA ASN A 91 -2.98 12.85 -9.60
C ASN A 91 -4.47 13.12 -9.87
N PHE A 92 -5.24 12.08 -10.20
CA PHE A 92 -6.68 12.19 -10.39
C PHE A 92 -7.39 12.62 -9.10
N ALA A 93 -7.10 11.96 -7.98
CA ALA A 93 -7.66 12.29 -6.67
C ALA A 93 -7.30 13.73 -6.27
N ALA A 94 -6.03 14.11 -6.38
CA ALA A 94 -5.55 15.46 -6.05
C ALA A 94 -6.27 16.55 -6.86
N GLN A 95 -6.47 16.32 -8.17
CA GLN A 95 -7.19 17.27 -9.02
C GLN A 95 -8.67 17.40 -8.67
N LEU A 96 -9.33 16.27 -8.38
CA LEU A 96 -10.72 16.29 -7.93
C LEU A 96 -10.84 17.07 -6.62
N ILE A 97 -9.95 16.81 -5.66
CA ILE A 97 -9.95 17.48 -4.36
C ILE A 97 -9.66 18.97 -4.50
N ALA A 98 -8.79 19.37 -5.44
CA ALA A 98 -8.49 20.77 -5.69
C ALA A 98 -9.69 21.61 -6.15
N GLN A 99 -10.80 20.98 -6.58
CA GLN A 99 -12.04 21.67 -6.95
C GLN A 99 -12.89 22.08 -5.73
N PHE A 100 -12.55 21.61 -4.53
CA PHE A 100 -13.25 21.93 -3.30
C PHE A 100 -12.61 23.12 -2.56
N ASP A 101 -13.35 23.70 -1.61
CA ASP A 101 -12.82 24.75 -0.73
C ASP A 101 -11.49 24.29 -0.10
N VAL A 102 -10.48 25.16 -0.18
CA VAL A 102 -9.11 24.88 0.24
C VAL A 102 -9.02 24.35 1.67
N ARG A 103 -9.92 24.79 2.56
CA ARG A 103 -9.98 24.36 3.97
C ARG A 103 -10.41 22.91 4.14
N LEU A 104 -11.16 22.35 3.19
CA LEU A 104 -11.61 20.95 3.23
C LEU A 104 -10.60 19.98 2.63
N GLN A 105 -9.61 20.48 1.89
CA GLN A 105 -8.72 19.62 1.12
C GLN A 105 -7.95 18.60 1.99
N PRO A 106 -7.31 18.94 3.12
CA PRO A 106 -6.62 17.94 3.94
C PRO A 106 -7.53 16.79 4.41
N LEU A 107 -8.76 17.11 4.82
CA LEU A 107 -9.76 16.12 5.20
C LEU A 107 -10.12 15.20 4.04
N LEU A 108 -10.28 15.75 2.82
CA LEU A 108 -10.59 14.97 1.63
C LEU A 108 -9.42 14.07 1.22
N TYR A 109 -8.17 14.55 1.28
CA TYR A 109 -6.97 13.74 1.05
C TYR A 109 -6.93 12.53 2.00
N GLN A 110 -7.10 12.79 3.30
CA GLN A 110 -7.15 11.76 4.33
C GLN A 110 -8.33 10.80 4.15
N THR A 111 -9.52 11.30 3.78
CA THR A 111 -10.70 10.45 3.56
C THR A 111 -10.49 9.49 2.40
N VAL A 112 -9.89 9.96 1.30
CA VAL A 112 -9.56 9.10 0.16
C VAL A 112 -8.54 8.02 0.57
N ALA A 113 -7.47 8.44 1.27
CA ALA A 113 -6.43 7.53 1.76
C ALA A 113 -6.97 6.47 2.72
N SER A 114 -7.74 6.88 3.74
CA SER A 114 -8.32 5.98 4.74
C SER A 114 -9.31 5.01 4.10
N THR A 115 -10.18 5.51 3.21
CA THR A 115 -11.18 4.69 2.54
C THR A 115 -10.54 3.63 1.67
N LEU A 116 -9.53 3.99 0.89
CA LEU A 116 -8.82 3.03 0.04
C LEU A 116 -8.11 1.97 0.89
N SER A 117 -7.37 2.38 1.93
CA SER A 117 -6.74 1.47 2.87
C SER A 117 -7.71 0.50 3.53
N VAL A 118 -8.79 1.02 4.13
CA VAL A 118 -9.81 0.19 4.79
C VAL A 118 -10.45 -0.76 3.79
N THR A 119 -10.76 -0.27 2.59
CA THR A 119 -11.34 -1.07 1.52
C THR A 119 -10.41 -2.21 1.13
N THR A 120 -9.12 -1.94 0.87
CA THR A 120 -8.13 -2.97 0.52
C THR A 120 -8.06 -4.07 1.58
N ILE A 121 -7.98 -3.71 2.87
CA ILE A 121 -7.95 -4.68 3.98
C ILE A 121 -9.24 -5.51 4.05
N CYS A 122 -10.40 -4.85 3.98
CA CYS A 122 -11.70 -5.52 4.03
C CYS A 122 -11.88 -6.47 2.83
N LEU A 123 -11.41 -6.06 1.66
CA LEU A 123 -11.43 -6.87 0.44
C LEU A 123 -10.55 -8.12 0.60
N PHE A 124 -9.38 -8.04 1.25
CA PHE A 124 -8.54 -9.21 1.56
C PHE A 124 -9.25 -10.20 2.49
N ALA A 125 -9.91 -9.72 3.55
CA ALA A 125 -10.69 -10.59 4.44
C ALA A 125 -11.84 -11.31 3.72
N ARG A 126 -12.36 -10.72 2.63
CA ARG A 126 -13.42 -11.28 1.77
C ARG A 126 -12.91 -12.17 0.62
N SER A 127 -11.60 -12.33 0.47
CA SER A 127 -10.99 -13.09 -0.63
C SER A 127 -11.30 -14.59 -0.60
N GLY A 128 -11.54 -15.15 0.60
CA GLY A 128 -11.69 -16.59 0.82
C GLY A 128 -10.36 -17.35 0.94
N LEU A 129 -9.23 -16.64 0.98
CA LEU A 129 -7.90 -17.23 1.22
C LEU A 129 -7.78 -17.78 2.65
N VAL A 130 -8.36 -17.07 3.63
CA VAL A 130 -8.55 -17.50 5.02
C VAL A 130 -10.01 -17.90 5.20
N ARG A 131 -10.29 -19.01 5.88
CA ARG A 131 -11.66 -19.56 6.01
C ARG A 131 -12.08 -19.85 7.45
N ASN A 132 -11.12 -20.03 8.36
CA ASN A 132 -11.34 -20.34 9.74
C ASN A 132 -11.97 -19.13 10.46
N ARG A 133 -13.17 -19.32 11.02
CA ARG A 133 -13.97 -18.25 11.65
C ARG A 133 -13.20 -17.41 12.67
N TYR A 134 -12.29 -18.00 13.43
CA TYR A 134 -11.53 -17.30 14.47
C TYR A 134 -10.45 -16.40 13.87
N LEU A 135 -9.83 -16.86 12.77
CA LEU A 135 -8.84 -16.06 12.04
C LEU A 135 -9.49 -14.96 11.19
N LEU A 136 -10.75 -15.13 10.76
CA LEU A 136 -11.46 -14.13 9.96
C LEU A 136 -11.63 -12.80 10.69
N ILE A 137 -11.94 -12.84 11.99
CA ILE A 137 -12.09 -11.63 12.81
C ILE A 137 -10.75 -10.91 12.95
N ILE A 138 -9.66 -11.67 13.09
CA ILE A 138 -8.30 -11.15 13.32
C ILE A 138 -7.64 -10.69 12.02
N THR A 139 -8.03 -11.25 10.87
CA THR A 139 -7.38 -10.96 9.59
C THR A 139 -7.35 -9.46 9.25
N PRO A 140 -8.47 -8.71 9.33
CA PRO A 140 -8.44 -7.26 9.14
C PRO A 140 -7.55 -6.53 10.16
N LEU A 141 -7.57 -6.95 11.42
CA LEU A 141 -6.77 -6.35 12.49
C LEU A 141 -5.27 -6.56 12.24
N LEU A 142 -4.85 -7.78 11.91
CA LEU A 142 -3.44 -8.11 11.66
C LEU A 142 -2.93 -7.40 10.38
N LEU A 143 -3.67 -7.53 9.29
CA LEU A 143 -3.25 -6.95 8.00
C LEU A 143 -3.32 -5.42 8.01
N GLY A 144 -4.31 -4.84 8.69
CA GLY A 144 -4.43 -3.41 8.84
C GLY A 144 -3.41 -2.84 9.83
N LEU A 145 -3.44 -3.27 11.09
CA LEU A 145 -2.68 -2.61 12.15
C LEU A 145 -1.18 -2.95 12.16
N SER A 146 -0.80 -4.12 11.63
CA SER A 146 0.60 -4.54 11.52
C SER A 146 1.08 -4.56 10.08
N GLY A 147 0.24 -5.05 9.15
CA GLY A 147 0.60 -5.14 7.73
C GLY A 147 0.69 -3.80 7.03
N LEU A 148 -0.18 -2.83 7.34
CA LEU A 148 0.02 -1.43 6.94
C LEU A 148 0.93 -0.77 7.96
N ASN A 149 2.23 -0.90 7.70
CA ASN A 149 3.30 -0.71 8.67
C ASN A 149 3.60 0.72 9.11
N HIS A 150 2.76 1.70 8.75
CA HIS A 150 2.92 3.11 9.09
C HIS A 150 1.58 3.84 8.99
N LEU A 151 1.37 4.89 9.79
CA LEU A 151 0.15 5.69 9.72
C LEU A 151 -0.12 6.34 8.34
N PHE A 152 0.90 6.63 7.53
CA PHE A 152 0.75 7.41 6.30
C PHE A 152 -0.08 6.72 5.21
N TYR A 153 -0.27 5.41 5.28
CA TYR A 153 -1.22 4.68 4.44
C TYR A 153 -2.68 5.08 4.70
N TYR A 154 -2.97 5.71 5.83
CA TYR A 154 -4.32 6.11 6.21
C TYR A 154 -4.57 7.61 6.05
N VAL A 155 -3.53 8.42 6.12
CA VAL A 155 -3.67 9.88 6.21
C VAL A 155 -3.10 10.63 5.01
N THR A 156 -2.46 9.94 4.06
CA THR A 156 -1.87 10.58 2.88
C THR A 156 -2.24 9.90 1.58
N ILE A 157 -2.39 10.66 0.50
CA ILE A 157 -2.60 10.09 -0.83
C ILE A 157 -1.29 9.58 -1.43
N THR A 158 -0.16 10.20 -1.09
CA THR A 158 1.18 9.86 -1.60
C THR A 158 1.46 8.36 -1.53
N PHE A 159 1.22 7.72 -0.38
CA PHE A 159 1.50 6.29 -0.19
C PHE A 159 0.43 5.34 -0.74
N GLN A 160 -0.67 5.84 -1.32
CA GLN A 160 -1.72 5.00 -1.90
C GLN A 160 -1.21 4.19 -3.09
N MET A 161 -0.16 4.65 -3.77
CA MET A 161 0.49 3.90 -4.84
C MET A 161 0.92 2.47 -4.42
N TYR A 162 1.33 2.27 -3.17
CA TYR A 162 1.71 0.95 -2.64
C TYR A 162 0.47 0.08 -2.34
N LEU A 163 -0.59 0.69 -1.81
CA LEU A 163 -1.86 0.01 -1.55
C LEU A 163 -2.58 -0.43 -2.83
N LEU A 164 -2.42 0.33 -3.92
CA LEU A 164 -2.95 -0.06 -5.22
C LEU A 164 -2.23 -1.29 -5.77
N VAL A 165 -0.94 -1.50 -5.48
CA VAL A 165 -0.22 -2.74 -5.80
C VAL A 165 -0.76 -3.91 -4.98
N LEU A 166 -1.02 -3.73 -3.69
CA LEU A 166 -1.68 -4.75 -2.86
C LEU A 166 -3.08 -5.09 -3.39
N THR A 167 -3.82 -4.08 -3.82
CA THR A 167 -5.15 -4.23 -4.43
C THR A 167 -5.05 -4.97 -5.77
N LEU A 168 -4.02 -4.71 -6.57
CA LEU A 168 -3.75 -5.45 -7.80
C LEU A 168 -3.49 -6.93 -7.53
N ILE A 169 -2.59 -7.25 -6.59
CA ILE A 169 -2.31 -8.64 -6.18
C ILE A 169 -3.60 -9.32 -5.72
N LEU A 170 -4.42 -8.63 -4.93
CA LEU A 170 -5.71 -9.14 -4.48
C LEU A 170 -6.64 -9.43 -5.65
N VAL A 171 -6.83 -8.48 -6.57
CA VAL A 171 -7.66 -8.65 -7.77
C VAL A 171 -7.21 -9.88 -8.57
N LEU A 172 -5.91 -10.07 -8.74
CA LEU A 172 -5.36 -11.24 -9.45
C LEU A 172 -5.66 -12.56 -8.70
N LEU A 173 -5.55 -12.55 -7.38
CA LEU A 173 -5.89 -13.70 -6.50
C LEU A 173 -7.38 -13.88 -6.29
N TRP A 174 -8.23 -12.95 -6.69
CA TRP A 174 -9.64 -12.97 -6.34
C TRP A 174 -10.42 -13.94 -7.23
N ASP A 175 -10.99 -15.03 -6.70
CA ASP A 175 -11.78 -15.97 -7.51
C ASP A 175 -13.08 -15.32 -8.03
N HIS A 176 -13.19 -15.16 -9.36
CA HIS A 176 -14.24 -14.38 -10.02
C HIS A 176 -15.31 -15.27 -10.63
N GLN A 177 -16.54 -14.77 -10.62
CA GLN A 177 -17.58 -15.27 -11.49
C GLN A 177 -17.28 -14.88 -12.94
N HIS A 178 -17.53 -15.80 -13.88
CA HIS A 178 -17.32 -15.62 -15.31
C HIS A 178 -18.33 -14.64 -15.97
N SER A 179 -18.67 -13.54 -15.32
CA SER A 179 -19.56 -12.52 -15.92
C SER A 179 -18.77 -11.57 -16.82
N ARG A 180 -19.35 -11.21 -17.96
CA ARG A 180 -18.76 -10.24 -18.91
C ARG A 180 -18.54 -8.87 -18.25
N ALA A 181 -19.48 -8.44 -17.41
CA ALA A 181 -19.38 -7.19 -16.68
C ALA A 181 -18.11 -7.14 -15.80
N MET A 182 -17.85 -8.20 -15.02
CA MET A 182 -16.63 -8.26 -14.22
C MET A 182 -15.37 -8.32 -15.09
N ALA A 183 -15.39 -9.01 -16.24
CA ALA A 183 -14.25 -9.01 -17.15
C ALA A 183 -13.92 -7.59 -17.66
N VAL A 184 -14.94 -6.79 -18.01
CA VAL A 184 -14.77 -5.37 -18.40
C VAL A 184 -14.21 -4.54 -17.25
N VAL A 185 -14.77 -4.69 -16.04
CA VAL A 185 -14.26 -3.99 -14.85
C VAL A 185 -12.78 -4.29 -14.63
N HIS A 186 -12.36 -5.55 -14.69
CA HIS A 186 -10.95 -5.90 -14.55
C HIS A 186 -10.07 -5.39 -15.68
N PHE A 187 -10.60 -5.41 -16.91
CA PHE A 187 -9.88 -4.88 -18.08
C PHE A 187 -9.53 -3.40 -17.88
N LEU A 188 -10.46 -2.60 -17.34
CA LEU A 188 -10.26 -1.19 -17.04
C LEU A 188 -9.44 -0.95 -15.76
N LEU A 189 -9.67 -1.76 -14.73
CA LEU A 189 -9.04 -1.59 -13.42
C LEU A 189 -7.53 -1.90 -13.44
N ILE A 190 -7.10 -2.92 -14.20
CA ILE A 190 -5.68 -3.32 -14.24
C ILE A 190 -4.76 -2.17 -14.72
N PRO A 191 -5.02 -1.52 -15.87
CA PRO A 191 -4.27 -0.33 -16.28
C PRO A 191 -4.22 0.75 -15.22
N LEU A 192 -5.36 1.05 -14.59
CA LEU A 192 -5.42 2.04 -13.52
C LEU A 192 -4.49 1.66 -12.35
N LEU A 193 -4.53 0.42 -11.88
CA LEU A 193 -3.69 -0.04 -10.78
C LEU A 193 -2.20 -0.07 -11.15
N VAL A 194 -1.86 -0.50 -12.37
CA VAL A 194 -0.46 -0.60 -12.83
C VAL A 194 0.17 0.79 -12.99
N PHE A 195 -0.54 1.73 -13.60
CA PHE A 195 -0.06 3.10 -13.85
C PHE A 195 -0.20 4.05 -12.64
N SER A 196 -0.53 3.51 -11.47
CA SER A 196 -0.63 4.32 -10.24
C SER A 196 0.55 4.15 -9.30
N GLY A 197 1.57 3.35 -9.65
CA GLY A 197 2.76 3.23 -8.82
C GLY A 197 3.87 2.37 -9.45
N PRO A 198 5.14 2.59 -9.06
CA PRO A 198 6.29 1.94 -9.69
C PRO A 198 6.47 0.50 -9.22
N TYR A 199 5.90 0.13 -8.07
CA TYR A 199 5.95 -1.24 -7.53
C TYR A 199 4.99 -2.20 -8.25
N SER A 200 4.15 -1.71 -9.17
CA SER A 200 3.30 -2.55 -10.01
C SER A 200 4.10 -3.52 -10.88
N VAL A 201 5.38 -3.24 -11.13
CA VAL A 201 6.33 -4.14 -11.82
C VAL A 201 6.44 -5.51 -11.15
N LEU A 202 6.20 -5.61 -9.84
CA LEU A 202 6.16 -6.89 -9.11
C LEU A 202 5.01 -7.80 -9.57
N ALA A 203 3.97 -7.25 -10.21
CA ALA A 203 2.88 -8.02 -10.78
C ALA A 203 3.33 -8.89 -11.97
N VAL A 204 4.43 -8.56 -12.66
CA VAL A 204 4.95 -9.35 -13.78
C VAL A 204 5.44 -10.73 -13.33
N PRO A 205 6.45 -10.87 -12.44
CA PRO A 205 6.88 -12.17 -11.98
C PRO A 205 5.75 -12.93 -11.28
N PHE A 206 4.88 -12.22 -10.55
CA PHE A 206 3.68 -12.81 -9.95
C PHE A 206 2.76 -13.45 -11.01
N CYS A 207 2.40 -12.72 -12.06
CA CYS A 207 1.50 -13.22 -13.13
C CYS A 207 2.12 -14.37 -13.93
N ILE A 208 3.42 -14.29 -14.25
CA ILE A 208 4.13 -15.36 -14.96
C ILE A 208 4.10 -16.65 -14.14
N LEU A 209 4.44 -16.57 -12.85
CA LEU A 209 4.40 -17.72 -11.97
C LEU A 209 2.97 -18.20 -11.73
N PHE A 210 1.99 -17.29 -11.67
CA PHE A 210 0.58 -17.68 -11.56
C PHE A 210 0.17 -18.51 -12.78
N VAL A 211 0.45 -18.03 -13.99
CA VAL A 211 0.15 -18.76 -15.23
C VAL A 211 0.91 -20.07 -15.29
N PHE A 212 2.12 -20.14 -14.71
CA PHE A 212 2.93 -21.36 -14.63
C PHE A 212 2.42 -22.36 -13.60
N PHE A 213 1.92 -21.91 -12.45
CA PHE A 213 1.45 -22.75 -11.36
C PHE A 213 -0.04 -23.08 -11.46
N LEU A 214 -0.90 -22.20 -11.94
CA LEU A 214 -2.35 -22.38 -11.86
C LEU A 214 -2.98 -22.32 -13.24
N ARG A 215 -4.10 -23.03 -13.39
CA ARG A 215 -4.98 -22.90 -14.55
C ARG A 215 -6.15 -21.98 -14.23
N GLY A 216 -6.67 -21.35 -15.27
CA GLY A 216 -7.71 -20.34 -15.17
C GLY A 216 -7.10 -18.93 -15.15
N LYS A 217 -7.91 -17.94 -15.55
CA LYS A 217 -7.52 -16.52 -15.60
C LYS A 217 -6.31 -16.18 -16.47
N SER A 218 -5.84 -17.07 -17.36
CA SER A 218 -4.66 -16.81 -18.19
C SER A 218 -4.75 -15.52 -19.00
N TRP A 219 -5.95 -15.15 -19.46
CA TRP A 219 -6.18 -13.88 -20.16
C TRP A 219 -5.93 -12.66 -19.26
N LEU A 220 -6.38 -12.71 -18.00
CA LEU A 220 -6.24 -11.62 -17.02
C LEU A 220 -4.77 -11.43 -16.66
N MET A 221 -4.06 -12.55 -16.46
CA MET A 221 -2.62 -12.54 -16.19
C MET A 221 -1.84 -12.04 -17.40
N GLY A 222 -2.18 -12.49 -18.61
CA GLY A 222 -1.60 -12.01 -19.86
C GLY A 222 -1.83 -10.51 -20.08
N TRP A 223 -3.04 -10.02 -19.82
CA TRP A 223 -3.38 -8.60 -19.85
C TRP A 223 -2.53 -7.79 -18.86
N THR A 224 -2.42 -8.28 -17.62
CA THR A 224 -1.59 -7.62 -16.59
C THR A 224 -0.13 -7.55 -17.00
N ILE A 225 0.44 -8.65 -17.55
CA ILE A 225 1.81 -8.67 -18.07
C ILE A 225 1.96 -7.63 -19.18
N LEU A 226 1.07 -7.61 -20.16
CA LEU A 226 1.11 -6.65 -21.27
C LEU A 226 1.08 -5.20 -20.77
N VAL A 227 0.14 -4.87 -19.89
CA VAL A 227 0.01 -3.54 -19.29
C VAL A 227 1.27 -3.14 -18.52
N CYS A 228 1.85 -4.05 -17.74
CA CYS A 228 3.12 -3.79 -17.04
C CYS A 228 4.29 -3.56 -18.00
N LEU A 229 4.36 -4.30 -19.12
CA LEU A 229 5.39 -4.08 -20.14
C LEU A 229 5.25 -2.72 -20.81
N VAL A 230 4.02 -2.28 -21.10
CA VAL A 230 3.75 -0.92 -21.62
C VAL A 230 4.14 0.15 -20.57
N PHE A 231 3.79 -0.06 -19.30
CA PHE A 231 4.22 0.82 -18.21
C PHE A 231 5.75 0.91 -18.12
N LEU A 232 6.45 -0.22 -18.17
CA LEU A 232 7.92 -0.25 -18.18
C LEU A 232 8.49 0.48 -19.38
N GLY A 233 7.98 0.25 -20.60
CA GLY A 233 8.44 0.94 -21.81
C GLY A 233 8.24 2.45 -21.76
N THR A 234 7.16 2.94 -21.15
CA THR A 234 6.87 4.38 -21.04
C THR A 234 7.61 5.08 -19.91
N THR A 235 7.98 4.37 -18.85
CA THR A 235 8.71 4.93 -17.69
C THR A 235 10.23 4.85 -17.85
N THR A 236 10.76 3.77 -18.42
CA THR A 236 12.21 3.61 -18.67
C THR A 236 12.76 4.60 -19.70
N GLY A 237 11.91 5.10 -20.62
CA GLY A 237 12.32 6.12 -21.57
C GLY A 237 12.25 7.56 -21.04
N SER A 238 11.56 7.81 -19.91
CA SER A 238 11.24 9.17 -19.45
C SER A 238 12.04 9.62 -18.23
N THR A 239 12.65 8.72 -17.46
CA THR A 239 13.49 9.10 -16.33
C THR A 239 14.73 8.24 -16.19
N GLY A 240 15.84 8.88 -15.82
CA GLY A 240 17.12 8.26 -15.50
C GLY A 240 17.11 7.35 -14.26
N SER A 241 16.00 6.64 -14.00
CA SER A 241 15.96 5.46 -13.14
C SER A 241 16.74 4.36 -13.85
N THR A 242 18.06 4.45 -13.82
CA THR A 242 18.94 3.43 -14.37
C THR A 242 18.87 2.19 -13.48
N LEU A 243 18.42 1.08 -14.05
CA LEU A 243 18.62 -0.23 -13.44
C LEU A 243 20.12 -0.43 -13.28
N GLU A 244 20.59 -0.57 -12.05
CA GLU A 244 21.98 -0.78 -11.72
C GLU A 244 22.25 -2.27 -11.53
N LEU A 245 22.45 -2.99 -12.64
CA LEU A 245 22.68 -4.44 -12.61
C LEU A 245 23.90 -4.84 -11.76
N HIS A 246 24.89 -3.95 -11.61
CA HIS A 246 26.04 -4.19 -10.75
C HIS A 246 25.66 -4.30 -9.26
N ASN A 247 24.50 -3.77 -8.84
CA ASN A 247 24.00 -3.92 -7.47
C ASN A 247 23.61 -5.37 -7.17
N VAL A 248 23.27 -6.18 -8.17
CA VAL A 248 22.94 -7.61 -7.99
C VAL A 248 24.15 -8.40 -7.49
N THR A 249 25.35 -8.06 -7.96
CA THR A 249 26.59 -8.76 -7.63
C THR A 249 27.38 -8.08 -6.52
N SER A 250 26.97 -6.89 -6.10
CA SER A 250 27.60 -6.16 -4.99
C SER A 250 27.31 -6.82 -3.65
N HIS A 251 28.35 -7.17 -2.90
CA HIS A 251 28.23 -7.72 -1.55
C HIS A 251 27.46 -6.80 -0.60
N PHE A 252 27.61 -5.48 -0.74
CA PHE A 252 26.88 -4.51 0.07
C PHE A 252 25.36 -4.63 -0.13
N PHE A 253 24.90 -4.62 -1.39
CA PHE A 253 23.47 -4.71 -1.69
C PHE A 253 22.88 -6.10 -1.41
N GLN A 254 23.66 -7.16 -1.59
CA GLN A 254 23.25 -8.51 -1.20
C GLN A 254 23.06 -8.63 0.32
N LYS A 255 24.00 -8.08 1.10
CA LYS A 255 23.87 -8.02 2.56
C LYS A 255 22.67 -7.18 2.98
N LEU A 256 22.52 -5.98 2.41
CA LEU A 256 21.40 -5.10 2.69
C LEU A 256 20.05 -5.75 2.33
N TRP A 257 19.96 -6.47 1.22
CA TRP A 257 18.79 -7.26 0.85
C TRP A 257 18.49 -8.33 1.89
N PHE A 258 19.52 -9.09 2.31
CA PHE A 258 19.41 -10.12 3.32
C PHE A 258 18.91 -9.56 4.65
N ASP A 259 19.56 -8.50 5.15
CA ASP A 259 19.21 -7.82 6.40
C ASP A 259 17.76 -7.30 6.32
N THR A 260 17.37 -6.70 5.19
CA THR A 260 15.99 -6.22 4.97
C THR A 260 14.97 -7.35 5.03
N ILE A 261 15.21 -8.49 4.36
CA ILE A 261 14.26 -9.60 4.36
C ILE A 261 14.12 -10.21 5.77
N ILE A 262 15.23 -10.41 6.48
CA ILE A 262 15.19 -11.05 7.80
C ILE A 262 14.67 -10.09 8.87
N GLU A 263 15.28 -8.92 9.02
CA GLU A 263 14.98 -7.96 10.09
C GLU A 263 13.67 -7.24 9.80
N GLN A 264 13.56 -6.61 8.63
CA GLN A 264 12.43 -5.75 8.32
C GLN A 264 11.22 -6.54 7.87
N VAL A 265 11.36 -7.67 7.16
CA VAL A 265 10.18 -8.41 6.66
C VAL A 265 9.75 -9.53 7.60
N PHE A 266 10.61 -10.53 7.87
CA PHE A 266 10.20 -11.68 8.69
C PHE A 266 10.04 -11.36 10.17
N MET A 267 10.97 -10.56 10.72
CA MET A 267 10.92 -10.10 12.11
C MET A 267 10.10 -8.82 12.28
N MET A 268 9.70 -8.16 11.19
CA MET A 268 8.95 -6.91 11.21
C MET A 268 9.56 -5.84 12.12
N GLY A 269 10.90 -5.76 12.19
CA GLY A 269 11.62 -4.79 13.02
C GLY A 269 11.64 -5.09 14.53
N LEU A 270 11.08 -6.22 14.99
CA LEU A 270 10.98 -6.53 16.43
C LEU A 270 12.28 -7.01 17.08
N HIS A 271 13.28 -7.37 16.29
CA HIS A 271 14.53 -7.93 16.77
C HIS A 271 15.70 -7.46 15.93
N ASP A 272 16.73 -6.99 16.62
CA ASP A 272 17.93 -6.51 15.96
C ASP A 272 18.79 -7.67 15.44
N HIS A 273 19.51 -7.41 14.35
CA HIS A 273 20.55 -8.24 13.73
C HIS A 273 20.05 -9.50 13.01
N ALA A 274 20.13 -9.50 11.69
CA ALA A 274 20.04 -10.69 10.87
C ALA A 274 21.23 -11.61 11.18
N ASN A 275 20.94 -12.88 11.39
CA ASN A 275 21.97 -13.91 11.49
C ASN A 275 21.53 -15.17 10.74
N SER A 276 22.50 -16.05 10.47
CA SER A 276 22.27 -17.32 9.79
C SER A 276 21.26 -18.20 10.52
N ASP A 277 21.22 -18.12 11.85
CA ASP A 277 20.37 -18.96 12.68
C ASP A 277 18.90 -18.59 12.53
N LYS A 278 18.58 -17.29 12.49
CA LYS A 278 17.24 -16.77 12.19
C LYS A 278 16.81 -17.19 10.78
N LEU A 279 17.69 -17.06 9.79
CA LEU A 279 17.39 -17.52 8.42
C LEU A 279 17.10 -19.03 8.40
N LEU A 280 17.93 -19.83 9.07
CA LEU A 280 17.76 -21.28 9.14
C LEU A 280 16.43 -21.65 9.82
N LEU A 281 16.12 -20.98 10.92
CA LEU A 281 14.86 -21.15 11.65
C LEU A 281 13.66 -20.81 10.75
N PHE A 282 13.66 -19.66 10.08
CA PHE A 282 12.58 -19.28 9.16
C PHE A 282 12.47 -20.23 7.97
N SER A 283 13.60 -20.64 7.39
CA SER A 283 13.63 -21.61 6.29
C SER A 283 13.06 -22.96 6.71
N LEU A 284 13.39 -23.43 7.92
CA LEU A 284 12.86 -24.64 8.51
C LEU A 284 11.35 -24.51 8.78
N LEU A 285 10.91 -23.41 9.39
CA LEU A 285 9.49 -23.15 9.65
C LEU A 285 8.66 -23.08 8.36
N ILE A 286 9.16 -22.38 7.34
CA ILE A 286 8.56 -22.34 6.01
C ILE A 286 8.52 -23.75 5.41
N GLY A 287 9.64 -24.49 5.44
CA GLY A 287 9.72 -25.85 4.91
C GLY A 287 8.73 -26.81 5.57
N ILE A 288 8.67 -26.83 6.90
CA ILE A 288 7.72 -27.62 7.69
C ILE A 288 6.28 -27.22 7.35
N SER A 289 5.98 -25.92 7.29
CA SER A 289 4.64 -25.44 6.99
C SER A 289 4.18 -25.86 5.59
N LEU A 290 5.04 -25.68 4.58
CA LEU A 290 4.78 -26.12 3.20
C LEU A 290 4.62 -27.65 3.13
N PHE A 291 5.40 -28.40 3.89
CA PHE A 291 5.27 -29.87 3.97
C PHE A 291 3.93 -30.30 4.59
N ILE A 292 3.48 -29.64 5.66
CA ILE A 292 2.19 -29.94 6.32
C ILE A 292 1.04 -29.72 5.35
N ILE A 293 1.06 -28.65 4.56
CA ILE A 293 -0.03 -28.29 3.64
C ILE A 293 0.12 -28.89 2.24
N ARG A 294 1.14 -29.72 1.97
CA ARG A 294 1.49 -30.25 0.62
C ARG A 294 0.34 -30.89 -0.16
N SER A 295 -0.67 -31.40 0.55
CA SER A 295 -1.88 -31.98 -0.04
C SER A 295 -2.82 -30.93 -0.65
N ASP A 296 -2.83 -29.70 -0.14
CA ASP A 296 -3.62 -28.57 -0.64
C ASP A 296 -2.84 -27.84 -1.74
N ARG A 297 -2.86 -28.43 -2.95
CA ARG A 297 -2.05 -27.96 -4.08
C ARG A 297 -2.31 -26.52 -4.48
N VAL A 298 -3.52 -26.00 -4.28
CA VAL A 298 -3.88 -24.63 -4.65
C VAL A 298 -3.24 -23.65 -3.66
N HIS A 299 -3.46 -23.84 -2.35
CA HIS A 299 -2.91 -22.95 -1.34
C HIS A 299 -1.38 -23.02 -1.27
N LEU A 300 -0.79 -24.21 -1.47
CA LEU A 300 0.66 -24.35 -1.58
C LEU A 300 1.23 -23.45 -2.70
N ARG A 301 0.59 -23.43 -3.87
CA ARG A 301 1.04 -22.60 -5.01
C ARG A 301 0.85 -21.11 -4.74
N ILE A 302 -0.24 -20.72 -4.07
CA ILE A 302 -0.44 -19.32 -3.63
C ILE A 302 0.66 -18.90 -2.67
N LEU A 303 1.01 -19.74 -1.69
CA LEU A 303 2.07 -19.45 -0.74
C LEU A 303 3.44 -19.32 -1.41
N LEU A 304 3.73 -20.13 -2.42
CA LEU A 304 4.95 -19.98 -3.24
C LEU A 304 4.94 -18.65 -4.02
N LEU A 305 3.79 -18.24 -4.56
CA LEU A 305 3.66 -16.92 -5.22
C LEU A 305 3.92 -15.77 -4.24
N LEU A 306 3.34 -15.84 -3.05
CA LEU A 306 3.56 -14.85 -1.99
C LEU A 306 5.03 -14.81 -1.56
N LEU A 307 5.67 -15.96 -1.41
CA LEU A 307 7.10 -16.04 -1.06
C LEU A 307 7.99 -15.35 -2.10
N VAL A 308 7.68 -15.50 -3.39
CA VAL A 308 8.39 -14.78 -4.45
C VAL A 308 8.17 -13.27 -4.35
N VAL A 309 6.94 -12.82 -4.10
CA VAL A 309 6.66 -11.38 -3.89
C VAL A 309 7.44 -10.85 -2.69
N ILE A 310 7.45 -11.58 -1.56
CA ILE A 310 8.19 -11.23 -0.35
C ILE A 310 9.68 -11.01 -0.65
N ILE A 311 10.31 -11.98 -1.32
CA ILE A 311 11.74 -11.98 -1.65
C ILE A 311 12.11 -10.89 -2.67
N LEU A 312 11.25 -10.66 -3.67
CA LEU A 312 11.53 -9.72 -4.76
C LEU A 312 11.12 -8.27 -4.46
N THR A 313 10.27 -8.02 -3.47
CA THR A 313 9.77 -6.67 -3.17
C THR A 313 10.86 -5.64 -2.90
N PRO A 314 12.00 -5.95 -2.22
CA PRO A 314 13.07 -4.96 -2.05
C PRO A 314 13.82 -4.62 -3.36
N ALA A 315 13.70 -5.44 -4.41
CA ALA A 315 14.49 -5.30 -5.63
C ALA A 315 14.34 -3.94 -6.34
N PRO A 316 13.14 -3.33 -6.49
CA PRO A 316 13.01 -2.01 -7.10
C PRO A 316 13.81 -0.90 -6.38
N LEU A 317 13.98 -1.01 -5.06
CA LEU A 317 14.81 -0.08 -4.30
C LEU A 317 16.30 -0.39 -4.50
N LEU A 318 16.69 -1.65 -4.31
CA LEU A 318 18.10 -2.06 -4.24
C LEU A 318 18.78 -2.13 -5.62
N LEU A 319 18.01 -2.32 -6.69
CA LEU A 319 18.51 -2.37 -8.06
C LEU A 319 18.41 -1.03 -8.79
N SER A 320 18.05 0.05 -8.10
CA SER A 320 18.00 1.39 -8.68
C SER A 320 18.85 2.37 -7.90
N ASN A 321 19.20 3.49 -8.53
CA ASN A 321 19.91 4.60 -7.89
C ASN A 321 19.13 5.24 -6.74
N LYS A 322 17.86 4.88 -6.53
CA LYS A 322 17.04 5.40 -5.42
C LYS A 322 17.63 5.09 -4.06
N TYR A 323 18.24 3.91 -3.88
CA TYR A 323 18.89 3.62 -2.60
C TYR A 323 20.06 4.58 -2.34
N LEU A 324 20.81 4.98 -3.36
CA LEU A 324 21.91 5.96 -3.21
C LEU A 324 21.39 7.35 -2.80
N LEU A 325 20.17 7.70 -3.23
CA LEU A 325 19.51 8.96 -2.85
C LEU A 325 18.97 8.92 -1.42
N TYR A 326 18.36 7.81 -1.01
CA TYR A 326 17.71 7.69 0.29
C TYR A 326 18.64 7.24 1.41
N GLN A 327 19.67 6.45 1.07
CA GLN A 327 20.64 5.84 1.98
C GLN A 327 20.01 5.00 3.11
N ALA A 328 18.72 4.67 2.98
CA ALA A 328 17.93 3.99 3.98
C ALA A 328 16.78 3.20 3.34
N VAL A 329 16.36 2.12 4.01
CA VAL A 329 15.16 1.35 3.64
C VAL A 329 13.98 1.86 4.46
N PHE A 330 13.19 2.75 3.88
CA PHE A 330 11.94 3.23 4.50
C PHE A 330 10.83 2.16 4.58
N PRO A 331 9.88 2.29 5.52
CA PRO A 331 8.76 1.37 5.68
C PRO A 331 7.95 1.13 4.40
N CYS A 332 7.82 2.14 3.54
CA CYS A 332 7.12 2.03 2.25
C CYS A 332 7.77 1.04 1.28
N HIS A 333 9.08 0.85 1.36
CA HIS A 333 9.81 -0.07 0.49
C HIS A 333 9.58 -1.54 0.85
N VAL A 334 9.19 -1.84 2.10
CA VAL A 334 8.96 -3.19 2.61
C VAL A 334 7.49 -3.52 2.82
N LEU A 335 6.57 -2.54 2.66
CA LEU A 335 5.14 -2.70 2.88
C LEU A 335 4.57 -3.96 2.22
N THR A 336 4.78 -4.09 0.90
CA THR A 336 4.23 -5.22 0.13
C THR A 336 4.76 -6.56 0.65
N ALA A 337 6.03 -6.61 1.05
CA ALA A 337 6.65 -7.81 1.58
C ALA A 337 6.09 -8.19 2.95
N GLN A 338 6.03 -7.24 3.89
CA GLN A 338 5.48 -7.45 5.23
C GLN A 338 4.01 -7.84 5.16
N PHE A 339 3.23 -7.18 4.30
CA PHE A 339 1.83 -7.53 4.09
C PHE A 339 1.67 -8.97 3.56
N CYS A 340 2.42 -9.32 2.52
CA CYS A 340 2.41 -10.67 1.96
C CYS A 340 2.92 -11.72 2.96
N TRP A 341 3.88 -11.37 3.83
CA TRP A 341 4.38 -12.23 4.90
C TRP A 341 3.30 -12.54 5.94
N LEU A 342 2.57 -11.53 6.43
CA LEU A 342 1.47 -11.74 7.36
C LEU A 342 0.33 -12.55 6.72
N LEU A 343 0.03 -12.30 5.44
CA LEU A 343 -0.93 -13.10 4.68
C LEU A 343 -0.47 -14.56 4.53
N PHE A 344 0.82 -14.78 4.28
CA PHE A 344 1.44 -16.10 4.18
C PHE A 344 1.27 -16.87 5.50
N VAL A 345 1.57 -16.24 6.63
CA VAL A 345 1.38 -16.81 7.98
C VAL A 345 -0.10 -17.12 8.23
N LEU A 346 -1.02 -16.20 7.93
CA LEU A 346 -2.46 -16.41 8.11
C LEU A 346 -2.98 -17.61 7.31
N ILE A 347 -2.60 -17.73 6.03
CA ILE A 347 -3.02 -18.85 5.18
C ILE A 347 -2.49 -20.17 5.73
N ILE A 348 -1.23 -20.23 6.19
CA ILE A 348 -0.67 -21.44 6.78
C ILE A 348 -1.43 -21.84 8.05
N LEU A 349 -1.63 -20.91 8.98
CA LEU A 349 -2.36 -21.17 10.22
C LEU A 349 -3.78 -21.65 9.93
N ASP A 350 -4.47 -21.01 8.99
CA ASP A 350 -5.79 -21.39 8.53
C ASP A 350 -5.82 -22.85 8.02
N ARG A 351 -4.91 -23.20 7.12
CA ARG A 351 -4.84 -24.55 6.55
C ARG A 351 -4.48 -25.61 7.60
N ILE A 352 -3.59 -25.30 8.54
CA ILE A 352 -3.25 -26.20 9.65
C ILE A 352 -4.48 -26.44 10.54
N LEU A 353 -5.18 -25.39 10.95
CA LEU A 353 -6.37 -25.49 11.81
C LEU A 353 -7.51 -26.28 11.14
N LEU A 354 -7.67 -26.15 9.82
CA LEU A 354 -8.67 -26.91 9.08
C LEU A 354 -8.37 -28.42 9.04
N LYS A 355 -7.09 -28.82 9.14
CA LYS A 355 -6.67 -30.23 9.23
C LYS A 355 -6.83 -30.83 10.63
N LEU A 356 -6.94 -30.01 11.67
CA LEU A 356 -7.16 -30.50 13.03
C LEU A 356 -8.55 -31.13 13.18
N LYS A 357 -8.63 -32.14 14.06
CA LYS A 357 -9.90 -32.75 14.48
C LYS A 357 -10.86 -31.68 15.00
N GLN A 358 -12.16 -31.87 14.72
CA GLN A 358 -13.19 -30.88 15.03
C GLN A 358 -13.26 -30.49 16.52
N GLN A 359 -12.96 -31.42 17.42
CA GLN A 359 -12.93 -31.18 18.87
C GLN A 359 -11.75 -30.30 19.32
N ALA A 360 -10.56 -30.48 18.73
CA ALA A 360 -9.37 -29.72 19.09
C ALA A 360 -9.30 -28.34 18.40
N ARG A 361 -9.94 -28.21 17.23
CA ARG A 361 -9.89 -27.00 16.40
C ARG A 361 -10.25 -25.70 17.14
N PRO A 362 -11.30 -25.62 17.98
CA PRO A 362 -11.63 -24.40 18.71
C PRO A 362 -10.52 -23.92 19.64
N LEU A 363 -9.93 -24.84 20.43
CA LEU A 363 -8.88 -24.52 21.39
C LEU A 363 -7.63 -24.01 20.67
N PHE A 364 -7.14 -24.75 19.68
CA PHE A 364 -5.97 -24.34 18.90
C PHE A 364 -6.21 -23.03 18.14
N ALA A 365 -7.41 -22.83 17.60
CA ALA A 365 -7.74 -21.58 16.95
C ALA A 365 -7.74 -20.40 17.93
N ALA A 366 -8.27 -20.57 19.15
CA ALA A 366 -8.21 -19.55 20.19
C ALA A 366 -6.76 -19.23 20.59
N VAL A 367 -5.90 -20.24 20.74
CA VAL A 367 -4.47 -20.03 21.02
C VAL A 367 -3.79 -19.26 19.89
N CYS A 368 -3.97 -19.67 18.63
CA CYS A 368 -3.42 -18.95 17.48
C CYS A 368 -3.94 -17.50 17.43
N SER A 369 -5.23 -17.31 17.68
CA SER A 369 -5.86 -15.99 17.76
C SER A 369 -5.23 -15.11 18.84
N MET A 370 -5.02 -15.63 20.05
CA MET A 370 -4.36 -14.91 21.13
C MET A 370 -2.91 -14.56 20.79
N LEU A 371 -2.16 -15.46 20.15
CA LEU A 371 -0.80 -15.19 19.69
C LEU A 371 -0.76 -14.08 18.64
N LEU A 372 -1.68 -14.08 17.67
CA LEU A 372 -1.76 -13.03 16.66
C LEU A 372 -2.16 -11.68 17.26
N VAL A 373 -3.11 -11.66 18.20
CA VAL A 373 -3.47 -10.42 18.93
C VAL A 373 -2.29 -9.91 19.75
N SER A 374 -1.58 -10.81 20.44
CA SER A 374 -0.38 -10.45 21.21
C SER A 374 0.70 -9.88 20.29
N PHE A 375 0.90 -10.48 19.12
CA PHE A 375 1.81 -9.98 18.09
C PHE A 375 1.42 -8.57 17.64
N ILE A 376 0.15 -8.31 17.31
CA ILE A 376 -0.32 -6.97 16.93
C ILE A 376 0.01 -5.95 18.02
N ILE A 377 -0.24 -6.29 19.29
CA ILE A 377 0.05 -5.40 20.43
C ILE A 377 1.55 -5.12 20.54
N VAL A 378 2.39 -6.16 20.47
CA VAL A 378 3.86 -6.02 20.58
C VAL A 378 4.41 -5.21 19.40
N ASP A 379 4.01 -5.55 18.19
CA ASP A 379 4.38 -4.84 16.96
C ASP A 379 4.00 -3.36 17.02
N ASN A 380 2.78 -3.05 17.45
CA ASN A 380 2.33 -1.67 17.56
C ASN A 380 3.11 -0.94 18.68
N ARG A 381 3.40 -1.57 19.81
CA ARG A 381 4.18 -0.92 20.88
C ARG A 381 5.62 -0.63 20.47
N ALA A 382 6.23 -1.50 19.66
CA ALA A 382 7.59 -1.33 19.18
C ALA A 382 7.72 -0.23 18.11
N HIS A 383 6.66 0.02 17.33
CA HIS A 383 6.66 0.93 16.20
C HIS A 383 5.68 2.09 16.42
N THR A 384 6.15 3.14 17.10
CA THR A 384 5.32 4.30 17.49
C THR A 384 4.79 5.08 16.28
N ASP A 385 5.50 5.06 15.15
CA ASP A 385 5.14 5.64 13.85
C ASP A 385 3.88 5.02 13.21
N LYS A 386 3.43 3.86 13.71
CA LYS A 386 2.14 3.26 13.32
C LYS A 386 0.94 3.93 13.99
N HIS A 387 1.11 4.57 15.14
CA HIS A 387 0.01 5.11 15.95
C HIS A 387 -0.33 6.54 15.58
N SER A 388 0.69 7.38 15.61
CA SER A 388 0.54 8.81 15.48
C SER A 388 1.76 9.38 14.78
N TYR A 389 1.54 10.49 14.10
CA TYR A 389 2.60 11.36 13.64
C TYR A 389 2.36 12.75 14.20
N GLU A 390 3.40 13.57 14.24
CA GLU A 390 3.27 14.93 14.72
C GLU A 390 2.18 15.70 13.97
N VAL A 391 1.23 16.27 14.73
CA VAL A 391 0.10 17.01 14.16
C VAL A 391 0.58 18.32 13.55
N LEU A 392 0.20 18.56 12.29
CA LEU A 392 0.56 19.77 11.56
C LEU A 392 -0.41 20.92 11.86
N TYR A 393 -0.38 21.45 13.09
CA TYR A 393 -1.27 22.52 13.56
C TYR A 393 -1.26 23.77 12.63
N ASN A 394 -0.14 24.06 11.99
CA ASN A 394 -0.01 25.18 11.03
C ASN A 394 -0.90 25.02 9.79
N THR A 395 -1.33 23.80 9.47
CA THR A 395 -2.14 23.53 8.27
C THR A 395 -3.40 24.37 8.29
N LYS A 396 -4.08 24.49 9.43
CA LYS A 396 -5.30 25.31 9.56
C LYS A 396 -5.02 26.78 9.23
N ASN A 397 -4.06 27.39 9.93
CA ASN A 397 -3.67 28.80 9.73
C ASN A 397 -3.22 29.06 8.29
N PHE A 398 -2.53 28.10 7.67
CA PHE A 398 -2.12 28.17 6.27
C PHE A 398 -3.29 28.22 5.29
N LEU A 399 -4.26 27.35 5.46
CA LEU A 399 -5.44 27.30 4.57
C LEU A 399 -6.37 28.49 4.82
N GLU A 400 -6.48 28.97 6.05
CA GLU A 400 -7.20 30.20 6.38
C GLU A 400 -6.56 31.41 5.72
N LYS A 401 -5.22 31.56 5.79
CA LYS A 401 -4.51 32.64 5.10
C LYS A 401 -4.69 32.55 3.58
N ILE A 402 -4.68 31.35 2.99
CA ILE A 402 -4.99 31.18 1.57
C ILE A 402 -6.40 31.72 1.28
N LYS A 403 -7.39 31.37 2.09
CA LYS A 403 -8.78 31.81 1.91
C LYS A 403 -8.94 33.32 2.04
N GLU A 404 -8.28 33.94 3.00
CA GLU A 404 -8.25 35.40 3.16
C GLU A 404 -7.69 36.09 1.91
N VAL A 405 -6.60 35.56 1.36
CA VAL A 405 -5.96 36.13 0.16
C VAL A 405 -6.79 35.87 -1.11
N GLU A 406 -7.49 34.73 -1.21
CA GLU A 406 -8.47 34.48 -2.28
C GLU A 406 -9.57 35.54 -2.31
N ALA A 407 -10.03 36.00 -1.13
CA ALA A 407 -11.06 37.02 -1.01
C ALA A 407 -10.64 38.42 -1.51
N LEU A 408 -9.33 38.66 -1.67
CA LEU A 408 -8.80 39.90 -2.28
C LEU A 408 -8.97 39.95 -3.81
N GLU A 409 -9.44 38.86 -4.42
CA GLU A 409 -9.67 38.73 -5.87
C GLU A 409 -8.45 39.11 -6.73
N LEU A 410 -7.22 38.83 -6.24
CA LEU A 410 -5.96 39.23 -6.89
C LEU A 410 -5.86 38.77 -8.36
N LYS A 411 -6.49 37.63 -8.70
CA LYS A 411 -6.57 37.12 -10.07
C LYS A 411 -7.22 38.12 -11.03
N LYS A 412 -8.27 38.83 -10.62
CA LYS A 412 -8.94 39.86 -11.45
C LYS A 412 -8.07 41.10 -11.65
N GLN A 413 -7.15 41.36 -10.73
CA GLN A 413 -6.23 42.51 -10.77
C GLN A 413 -4.91 42.21 -11.50
N ASN A 414 -4.77 41.01 -12.10
CA ASN A 414 -3.50 40.48 -12.59
C ASN A 414 -2.35 40.56 -11.56
N LYS A 415 -2.67 40.24 -10.30
CA LYS A 415 -1.71 40.22 -9.19
C LYS A 415 -1.64 38.85 -8.55
N PHE A 416 -0.56 38.58 -7.84
CA PHE A 416 -0.40 37.36 -7.06
C PHE A 416 0.25 37.61 -5.71
N ALA A 417 -0.06 36.77 -4.73
CA ALA A 417 0.65 36.71 -3.46
C ALA A 417 1.25 35.33 -3.27
N VAL A 418 2.36 35.28 -2.55
CA VAL A 418 3.04 34.03 -2.18
C VAL A 418 2.78 33.76 -0.71
N ILE A 419 2.22 32.61 -0.39
CA ILE A 419 2.00 32.18 0.99
C ILE A 419 2.95 31.03 1.26
N THR A 420 3.82 31.22 2.25
CA THR A 420 4.76 30.20 2.72
C THR A 420 4.45 29.89 4.17
N ALA A 421 4.29 28.62 4.50
CA ALA A 421 4.27 28.18 5.88
C ALA A 421 5.57 27.44 6.18
N GLU A 422 6.16 27.76 7.32
CA GLU A 422 7.24 26.97 7.89
C GLU A 422 6.64 26.04 8.93
N GLY A 423 6.75 24.76 8.68
CA GLY A 423 6.41 23.72 9.63
C GLY A 423 7.64 22.88 9.92
N ASN A 424 7.40 21.64 10.32
CA ASN A 424 8.47 20.69 10.54
C ASN A 424 9.08 20.30 9.19
N HIS A 425 10.16 19.53 9.19
CA HIS A 425 10.87 19.09 7.98
C HIS A 425 9.98 18.47 6.87
N ILE A 426 8.76 18.02 7.19
CA ILE A 426 7.77 17.47 6.26
C ILE A 426 6.71 18.46 5.73
N PHE A 427 6.51 19.62 6.34
CA PHE A 427 5.44 20.57 5.98
C PHE A 427 6.01 21.97 5.72
N ASN A 428 6.49 22.19 4.51
CA ASN A 428 6.99 23.49 4.04
C ASN A 428 6.30 23.90 2.73
N PRO A 429 4.95 24.06 2.72
CA PRO A 429 4.25 24.43 1.51
C PRO A 429 4.54 25.88 1.12
N ASN A 430 4.63 26.10 -0.18
CA ASN A 430 4.69 27.42 -0.78
C ASN A 430 3.71 27.47 -1.95
N ILE A 431 2.69 28.31 -1.83
CA ILE A 431 1.58 28.45 -2.76
C ILE A 431 1.52 29.87 -3.31
N VAL A 432 1.24 29.97 -4.61
CA VAL A 432 0.90 31.23 -5.28
C VAL A 432 -0.62 31.36 -5.35
N VAL A 433 -1.16 32.42 -4.75
CA VAL A 433 -2.59 32.76 -4.77
C VAL A 433 -2.82 33.98 -5.66
N GLY A 434 -3.75 33.89 -6.61
CA GLY A 434 -4.07 34.98 -7.54
C GLY A 434 -3.82 34.63 -9.01
N SER A 435 -3.31 35.59 -9.78
CA SER A 435 -2.97 35.40 -11.20
C SER A 435 -1.71 34.54 -11.35
N LYS A 436 -1.75 33.57 -12.27
CA LYS A 436 -0.58 32.76 -12.67
C LYS A 436 0.02 33.23 -14.00
N SER A 437 -0.40 34.41 -14.49
CA SER A 437 0.09 34.97 -15.74
C SER A 437 1.57 35.39 -15.63
N PRO A 438 2.40 35.24 -16.67
CA PRO A 438 3.81 35.67 -16.63
C PRO A 438 4.02 37.16 -16.36
N ASP A 439 3.04 38.00 -16.71
CA ASP A 439 3.04 39.45 -16.51
C ASP A 439 2.38 39.88 -15.18
N ALA A 440 1.95 38.94 -14.35
CA ALA A 440 1.30 39.24 -13.10
C ALA A 440 2.25 39.94 -12.11
N ILE A 441 1.73 40.95 -11.41
CA ILE A 441 2.53 41.74 -10.46
C ILE A 441 2.41 41.15 -9.05
N LYS A 442 3.54 40.99 -8.36
CA LYS A 442 3.55 40.53 -6.97
C LYS A 442 2.86 41.56 -6.06
N HIS A 443 1.79 41.15 -5.40
CA HIS A 443 1.08 41.92 -4.39
C HIS A 443 1.79 41.86 -3.03
N GLY A 444 2.26 40.68 -2.62
CA GLY A 444 2.88 40.49 -1.30
C GLY A 444 3.42 39.08 -1.07
N GLY A 445 4.06 38.89 0.09
CA GLY A 445 4.47 37.60 0.62
C GLY A 445 3.97 37.44 2.05
N TYR A 446 3.27 36.35 2.32
CA TYR A 446 2.76 36.02 3.65
C TYR A 446 3.55 34.83 4.20
N TYR A 447 4.12 35.01 5.38
CA TYR A 447 4.85 33.98 6.09
C TYR A 447 4.06 33.54 7.32
N ILE A 448 3.89 32.22 7.47
CA ILE A 448 3.21 31.62 8.61
C ILE A 448 4.26 30.89 9.46
N PRO A 449 4.54 31.39 10.67
CA PRO A 449 5.55 30.79 11.53
C PRO A 449 5.08 29.42 12.07
N PRO A 450 6.01 28.61 12.59
CA PRO A 450 5.66 27.38 13.28
C PRO A 450 4.81 27.65 14.53
N VAL A 451 3.72 26.90 14.69
CA VAL A 451 2.84 26.92 15.88
C VAL A 451 3.21 25.73 16.76
N SER A 452 3.56 26.01 18.02
CA SER A 452 3.78 24.96 19.01
C SER A 452 2.44 24.36 19.47
N LYS A 453 2.47 23.09 19.89
CA LYS A 453 1.29 22.38 20.44
C LYS A 453 0.62 23.18 21.58
N GLU A 454 1.40 23.80 22.46
CA GLU A 454 0.92 24.61 23.59
C GLU A 454 0.10 25.84 23.16
N HIS A 455 0.45 26.46 22.02
CA HIS A 455 -0.31 27.59 21.47
C HIS A 455 -1.58 27.12 20.76
N ALA A 456 -1.56 25.94 20.14
CA ALA A 456 -2.73 25.39 19.47
C ALA A 456 -3.84 24.99 20.47
N GLU A 457 -3.47 24.40 21.62
CA GLU A 457 -4.43 23.93 22.62
C GLU A 457 -5.06 25.03 23.48
N THR A 458 -4.48 26.24 23.51
CA THR A 458 -4.95 27.38 24.31
C THR A 458 -5.86 28.34 23.56
N THR A 459 -6.03 28.15 22.25
CA THR A 459 -6.92 28.96 21.42
C THR A 459 -8.31 28.30 21.41
N PRO A 460 -9.38 28.95 21.93
CA PRO A 460 -10.72 28.36 21.93
C PRO A 460 -11.22 28.08 20.51
N GLU A 461 -11.80 26.90 20.28
CA GLU A 461 -12.39 26.48 18.99
C GLU A 461 -13.59 27.32 18.54
#